data_AF-A0A1G0WW86-F1
#
_entry.id   AF-A0A1G0WW86-F1
#
_cell.length_a   1.000
_cell.length_b   1.000
_cell.length_c   1.000
_cell.angle_alpha   90.00
_cell.angle_beta   90.00
_cell.angle_gamma   90.00
#
_symmetry.space_group_name_H-M   'P 1'
#
loop_
_entity.id
_entity.type
_entity.pdbx_description
1 polymer ?
#
loop_
_entity_poly.entity_id
_entity_poly.type
_entity_poly.pdbx_seq_one_letter_code
_entity_poly.pdbx_strand_id
1 'polypeptide(L)'
;MHKMYKSTENSKAEKEKIKSLRGEARNYRDELNTIMQKVWDIDELFVKNPGSKNDKVLNKRRQQLLDEVARMGGHEKYKEMIAKIITLEKKLYGYSELNSNSPYVL
;
A
#
# COMPACT_ATOMS: atom_id res chain seq x y z
N MET A 1 42.91 11.47 -3.66
CA MET A 1 41.95 10.47 -4.19
C MET A 1 40.86 10.15 -3.14
N HIS A 2 39.86 11.03 -2.93
CA HIS A 2 38.89 10.86 -1.82
C HIS A 2 37.40 10.91 -2.23
N LYS A 3 37.06 10.89 -3.53
CA LYS A 3 35.66 11.02 -4.01
C LYS A 3 34.95 9.70 -4.34
N MET A 4 35.65 8.58 -4.46
CA MET A 4 35.03 7.31 -4.90
C MET A 4 34.33 6.53 -3.78
N TYR A 5 34.82 6.59 -2.53
CA TYR A 5 34.25 5.79 -1.43
C TYR A 5 32.86 6.26 -0.95
N LYS A 6 32.54 7.56 -1.04
CA LYS A 6 31.22 8.08 -0.65
C LYS A 6 30.08 7.66 -1.60
N SER A 7 30.40 7.33 -2.85
CA SER A 7 29.39 6.99 -3.86
C SER A 7 28.87 5.56 -3.71
N THR A 8 29.74 4.61 -3.37
CA THR A 8 29.40 3.20 -3.20
C THR A 8 28.64 2.91 -1.90
N GLU A 9 29.02 3.55 -0.78
CA GLU A 9 28.28 3.42 0.49
C GLU A 9 26.89 4.04 0.41
N ASN A 10 26.75 5.20 -0.22
CA ASN A 10 25.43 5.80 -0.48
C ASN A 10 24.56 4.91 -1.37
N SER A 11 25.14 4.31 -2.43
CA SER A 11 24.40 3.40 -3.30
C SER A 11 23.89 2.17 -2.56
N LYS A 12 24.70 1.59 -1.66
CA LYS A 12 24.29 0.45 -0.83
C LYS A 12 23.17 0.82 0.16
N ALA A 13 23.28 1.98 0.80
CA ALA A 13 22.25 2.47 1.71
C ALA A 13 20.91 2.74 1.01
N GLU A 14 20.94 3.34 -0.19
CA GLU A 14 19.72 3.60 -0.97
C GLU A 14 19.06 2.31 -1.47
N LYS A 15 19.84 1.28 -1.80
CA LYS A 15 19.33 -0.05 -2.16
C LYS A 15 18.60 -0.73 -1.00
N GLU A 16 19.20 -0.73 0.19
CA GLU A 16 18.54 -1.28 1.39
C GLU A 16 17.27 -0.49 1.75
N LYS A 17 17.28 0.84 1.56
CA LYS A 17 16.09 1.68 1.75
C LYS A 17 14.97 1.33 0.77
N ILE A 18 15.28 1.13 -0.52
CA ILE A 18 14.29 0.65 -1.51
C ILE A 18 13.71 -0.70 -1.08
N LYS A 19 14.57 -1.63 -0.64
CA LYS A 19 14.14 -2.97 -0.19
C LYS A 19 13.19 -2.88 1.01
N SER A 20 13.51 -2.06 2.02
CA SER A 20 12.62 -1.82 3.18
C SER A 20 11.28 -1.25 2.73
N LEU A 21 11.30 -0.18 1.91
CA LEU A 21 10.09 0.47 1.43
C LEU A 21 9.22 -0.46 0.59
N ARG A 22 9.81 -1.35 -0.23
CA ARG A 22 9.07 -2.37 -0.98
C ARG A 22 8.41 -3.39 -0.04
N GLY A 23 9.10 -3.81 1.02
CA GLY A 23 8.53 -4.69 2.05
C GLY A 23 7.37 -4.04 2.80
N GLU A 24 7.56 -2.79 3.25
CA GLU A 24 6.51 -2.01 3.92
C GLU A 24 5.30 -1.80 3.00
N ALA A 25 5.52 -1.43 1.74
CA ALA A 25 4.45 -1.19 0.78
C ALA A 25 3.67 -2.49 0.46
N ARG A 26 4.36 -3.64 0.39
CA ARG A 26 3.71 -4.95 0.21
C ARG A 26 2.84 -5.30 1.42
N ASN A 27 3.39 -5.24 2.63
CA ASN A 27 2.64 -5.52 3.85
C ASN A 27 1.41 -4.61 3.97
N TYR A 28 1.59 -3.31 3.71
CA TYR A 28 0.52 -2.33 3.75
C TYR A 28 -0.57 -2.62 2.71
N ARG A 29 -0.19 -3.01 1.48
CA ARG A 29 -1.14 -3.44 0.43
C ARG A 29 -1.92 -4.68 0.86
N ASP A 30 -1.24 -5.67 1.43
CA ASP A 30 -1.86 -6.94 1.81
C ASP A 30 -2.84 -6.75 2.98
N GLU A 31 -2.51 -5.87 3.94
CA GLU A 31 -3.42 -5.45 5.00
C GLU A 31 -4.66 -4.73 4.45
N LEU A 32 -4.46 -3.76 3.54
CA LEU A 32 -5.57 -3.06 2.87
C LEU A 32 -6.48 -4.02 2.11
N ASN A 33 -5.90 -4.93 1.33
CA ASN A 33 -6.65 -5.93 0.57
C ASN A 33 -7.46 -6.84 1.51
N THR A 34 -6.89 -7.22 2.65
CA THR A 34 -7.59 -8.04 3.65
C THR A 34 -8.81 -7.31 4.22
N ILE A 35 -8.70 -6.01 4.50
CA ILE A 35 -9.82 -5.22 5.01
C ILE A 35 -10.88 -5.00 3.92
N MET A 36 -10.45 -4.68 2.70
CA MET A 36 -11.35 -4.46 1.56
C MET A 36 -12.11 -5.73 1.18
N GLN A 37 -11.48 -6.91 1.26
CA GLN A 37 -12.16 -8.19 1.06
C GLN A 37 -13.30 -8.35 2.07
N LYS A 38 -13.08 -8.04 3.36
CA LYS A 38 -14.14 -8.10 4.38
C LYS A 38 -15.26 -7.11 4.11
N VAL A 39 -14.96 -5.94 3.55
CA VAL A 39 -15.98 -4.96 3.13
C VAL A 39 -16.82 -5.55 1.99
N TRP A 40 -16.19 -6.17 0.99
CA TRP A 40 -16.89 -6.82 -0.11
C TRP A 40 -17.74 -8.01 0.33
N ASP A 41 -17.25 -8.82 1.27
CA ASP A 41 -18.03 -9.93 1.82
C ASP A 41 -19.32 -9.42 2.50
N ILE A 42 -19.24 -8.28 3.21
CA ILE A 42 -20.41 -7.64 3.81
C ILE A 42 -21.34 -7.07 2.73
N ASP A 43 -20.79 -6.42 1.70
CA ASP A 43 -21.58 -5.88 0.58
C ASP A 43 -22.30 -7.00 -0.19
N GLU A 44 -21.67 -8.16 -0.36
CA GLU A 44 -22.28 -9.33 -0.96
C GLU A 44 -23.44 -9.87 -0.12
N LEU A 45 -23.32 -9.86 1.22
CA LEU A 45 -24.40 -10.27 2.11
C LEU A 45 -25.62 -9.35 1.99
N PHE A 46 -25.42 -8.04 1.78
CA PHE A 46 -26.52 -7.09 1.54
C PHE A 46 -27.25 -7.37 0.22
N VAL A 47 -26.49 -7.64 -0.84
CA VAL A 47 -27.06 -7.97 -2.15
C VAL A 47 -27.85 -9.29 -2.09
N LYS A 48 -27.33 -10.30 -1.39
CA LYS A 48 -27.95 -11.62 -1.26
C LYS A 48 -29.16 -11.63 -0.30
N ASN A 49 -29.16 -10.78 0.73
CA ASN A 49 -30.18 -10.77 1.78
C ASN A 49 -30.69 -9.35 2.10
N PRO A 50 -31.37 -8.68 1.15
CA PRO A 50 -31.85 -7.32 1.37
C PRO A 50 -32.90 -7.28 2.49
N GLY A 51 -32.73 -6.37 3.45
CA GLY A 51 -33.67 -6.17 4.56
C GLY A 51 -33.51 -7.17 5.71
N SER A 52 -32.32 -7.75 5.88
CA SER A 52 -32.06 -8.65 6.99
C SER A 52 -32.14 -7.89 8.33
N LYS A 53 -32.55 -8.58 9.40
CA LYS A 53 -32.53 -8.01 10.76
C LYS A 53 -31.12 -7.61 11.22
N ASN A 54 -30.08 -8.17 10.58
CA ASN A 54 -28.69 -7.90 10.88
C ASN A 54 -28.11 -6.72 10.09
N ASP A 55 -28.89 -6.08 9.21
CA ASP A 55 -28.39 -5.03 8.31
C ASP A 55 -27.75 -3.86 9.06
N LYS A 56 -28.31 -3.48 10.21
CA LYS A 56 -27.71 -2.43 11.06
C LYS A 56 -26.35 -2.83 11.61
N VAL A 57 -26.19 -4.10 12.00
CA VAL A 57 -24.93 -4.63 12.54
C VAL A 57 -23.88 -4.73 11.44
N LEU A 58 -24.27 -5.26 10.28
CA LEU A 58 -23.41 -5.36 9.10
C LEU A 58 -22.97 -3.99 8.60
N ASN A 59 -23.88 -3.00 8.55
CA ASN A 59 -23.55 -1.63 8.15
C ASN A 59 -22.58 -0.98 9.13
N LYS A 60 -22.80 -1.18 10.44
CA LYS A 60 -21.86 -0.69 11.46
C LYS A 60 -20.49 -1.33 11.29
N ARG A 61 -20.43 -2.65 11.02
CA ARG A 61 -19.16 -3.36 10.81
C ARG A 61 -18.45 -2.88 9.55
N ARG A 62 -19.19 -2.68 8.45
CA ARG A 62 -18.68 -2.11 7.20
C ARG A 62 -18.05 -0.73 7.43
N GLN A 63 -18.76 0.15 8.14
CA GLN A 63 -18.24 1.49 8.44
C GLN A 63 -16.96 1.42 9.28
N GLN A 64 -16.90 0.55 10.29
CA GLN A 64 -15.69 0.36 11.10
C GLN A 64 -14.48 -0.06 10.27
N LEU A 65 -14.67 -0.94 9.27
CA LEU A 65 -13.62 -1.37 8.36
C LEU A 65 -13.16 -0.23 7.45
N LEU A 66 -14.09 0.58 6.94
CA LEU A 66 -13.75 1.77 6.15
C LEU A 66 -13.00 2.82 6.98
N ASP A 67 -13.40 3.01 8.24
CA ASP A 67 -12.69 3.90 9.17
C ASP A 67 -11.30 3.36 9.52
N GLU A 68 -11.11 2.04 9.53
CA GLU A 68 -9.80 1.39 9.68
C GLU A 68 -8.90 1.67 8.48
N VAL A 69 -9.42 1.52 7.25
CA VAL A 69 -8.72 1.91 6.02
C VAL A 69 -8.33 3.39 6.06
N ALA A 70 -9.25 4.28 6.46
CA ALA A 70 -8.95 5.70 6.58
C ALA A 70 -7.85 5.99 7.61
N ARG A 71 -7.90 5.35 8.79
CA ARG A 71 -6.89 5.49 9.85
C ARG A 71 -5.50 4.99 9.44
N MET A 72 -5.43 3.98 8.58
CA MET A 72 -4.16 3.48 8.05
C MET A 72 -3.47 4.50 7.11
N GLY A 73 -4.19 5.54 6.67
CA GLY A 73 -3.78 6.48 5.63
C GLY A 73 -4.32 6.10 4.25
N GLY A 74 -5.32 5.21 4.19
CA GLY A 74 -6.00 4.76 2.98
C GLY A 74 -5.05 4.31 1.88
N HIS A 75 -5.45 4.53 0.63
CA HIS A 75 -4.55 4.30 -0.51
C HIS A 75 -3.48 5.40 -0.67
N GLU A 76 -3.57 6.51 0.05
CA GLU A 76 -2.62 7.63 -0.07
C GLU A 76 -1.24 7.25 0.48
N LYS A 77 -1.19 6.64 1.67
CA LYS A 77 0.08 6.18 2.25
C LYS A 77 0.79 5.14 1.37
N TYR A 78 0.03 4.25 0.73
CA TYR A 78 0.57 3.31 -0.26
C TYR A 78 1.17 4.06 -1.47
N LYS A 79 0.43 5.02 -2.04
CA LYS A 79 0.89 5.83 -3.18
C LYS A 79 2.16 6.61 -2.83
N GLU A 80 2.26 7.16 -1.63
CA GLU A 80 3.47 7.84 -1.15
C GLU A 80 4.68 6.91 -1.07
N MET A 81 4.50 5.68 -0.56
CA MET A 81 5.58 4.69 -0.52
C MET A 81 6.06 4.34 -1.93
N ILE A 82 5.14 4.09 -2.86
CA ILE A 82 5.47 3.80 -4.26
C ILE A 82 6.21 4.99 -4.90
N ALA A 83 5.75 6.22 -4.69
CA ALA A 83 6.41 7.41 -5.22
C ALA A 83 7.84 7.57 -4.69
N LYS A 84 8.07 7.27 -3.40
CA LYS A 84 9.41 7.27 -2.79
C LYS A 84 10.31 6.19 -3.42
N ILE A 85 9.78 4.99 -3.66
CA ILE A 85 10.53 3.91 -4.33
C ILE A 85 10.93 4.32 -5.75
N ILE A 86 9.98 4.82 -6.55
CA ILE A 86 10.24 5.30 -7.93
C ILE A 86 11.33 6.36 -7.94
N THR A 87 11.27 7.31 -7.00
CA THR A 87 12.25 8.40 -6.90
C THR A 87 13.65 7.86 -6.59
N LEU A 88 13.76 6.91 -5.66
CA LEU A 88 15.05 6.30 -5.30
C LEU A 88 15.59 5.43 -6.44
N GLU A 89 14.74 4.67 -7.13
CA GLU A 89 15.15 3.84 -8.27
C GLU A 89 15.62 4.68 -9.45
N LYS A 90 14.92 5.77 -9.78
CA LYS A 90 15.36 6.73 -10.80
C LYS A 90 16.70 7.36 -10.44
N LYS A 91 16.92 7.69 -9.15
CA LYS A 91 18.19 8.25 -8.68
C LYS A 91 19.35 7.24 -8.80
N LEU A 92 19.11 5.97 -8.50
CA LEU A 92 20.14 4.93 -8.48
C LEU A 92 20.44 4.32 -9.86
N TYR A 93 19.39 4.09 -10.66
CA TYR A 93 19.45 3.30 -11.88
C TYR A 93 19.07 4.09 -13.14
N GLY A 94 18.55 5.31 -12.99
CA GLY A 94 18.05 6.13 -14.11
C GLY A 94 16.64 5.75 -14.57
N TYR A 95 16.05 4.67 -14.05
CA TYR A 95 14.69 4.23 -14.37
C TYR A 95 14.02 3.54 -13.17
N SER A 96 12.71 3.32 -13.26
CA SER A 96 11.92 2.51 -12.32
C SER A 96 10.90 1.72 -13.13
N GLU A 97 10.73 0.45 -12.80
CA GLU A 97 9.71 -0.42 -13.40
C GLU A 97 8.32 -0.17 -12.78
N LEU A 98 8.27 0.53 -11.64
CA LEU A 98 7.03 0.85 -10.95
C LEU A 98 6.35 2.03 -11.64
N ASN A 99 5.09 1.85 -12.03
CA ASN A 99 4.20 2.94 -12.40
C ASN A 99 3.37 3.34 -11.17
N SER A 100 3.45 4.62 -10.78
CA SER A 100 2.71 5.17 -9.63
C SER A 100 1.19 5.02 -9.73
N ASN A 101 0.66 4.77 -10.93
CA ASN A 101 -0.78 4.63 -11.19
C ASN A 101 -1.28 3.19 -11.26
N SER A 102 -0.42 2.18 -11.17
CA SER A 102 -0.88 0.78 -11.27
C SER A 102 -0.93 0.11 -9.89
N PRO A 103 -2.09 -0.47 -9.50
CA PRO A 103 -2.25 -1.15 -8.22
C PRO A 103 -1.53 -2.50 -8.16
N TYR A 104 -0.96 -2.99 -9.27
CA TYR A 104 -0.40 -4.33 -9.41
C TYR A 104 1.12 -4.41 -9.51
N VAL A 105 1.86 -3.29 -9.43
CA VAL A 105 3.29 -3.28 -9.85
C VAL A 105 4.29 -3.74 -8.76
N LEU A 106 3.84 -4.16 -7.58
CA LEU A 106 4.73 -4.66 -6.50
C LEU A 106 4.80 -6.18 -6.40
#